data_AF-A0A1Q5AIA6-F1
#
_entry.id   AF-A0A1Q5AIA6-F1
#
_cell.length_a   1.000
_cell.length_b   1.000
_cell.length_c   1.000
_cell.angle_alpha   90.00
_cell.angle_beta   90.00
_cell.angle_gamma   90.00
#
_symmetry.space_group_name_H-M   'P 1'
#
loop_
_entity.id
_entity.type
_entity.pdbx_description
1 polymer ?
#
loop_
_entity_poly.entity_id
_entity_poly.type
_entity_poly.pdbx_seq_one_letter_code
_entity_poly.pdbx_strand_id
1 'polypeptide(L)'
;MTPADLSRTVLHAVRRAVDEDALRVPVPARVRVERTRPGGSGDYACAVALQLAGPAALPALEVAAILRERVAAEPGVGRVEITGPGFLSFTLDAPAAGDRAVLDAVREQGLAYGHGDALREEILQFHHAREVRAAVTAHAVRRLVTAQGARVRVSCEEASDPDWARLGVTVDAHGTPPVPLTGIRPVPAGVTAGELLERFGPDAARWGLLRPAGHDRAALGPELLVQGEANPLFRVRYAHARARALTRGAALLGFTAGHAAPYDGAARPLLDLIADHPGVLLAGARHRAPDRVARQLEAVAHAFFDFHDSCPPLPAGDEKPSAAHRARLALAEAAGTVLAGGLSLLGIRAPEHL
;
A
#
# COMPACT_ATOMS: atom_id res chain seq x y z
N MET A 1 -8.57 13.29 -10.33
CA MET A 1 -8.38 12.44 -11.52
C MET A 1 -7.75 11.12 -11.09
N THR A 2 -8.28 9.95 -11.46
CA THR A 2 -7.66 8.64 -11.14
C THR A 2 -6.57 8.25 -12.16
N PRO A 3 -5.70 7.25 -11.89
CA PRO A 3 -4.72 6.78 -12.88
C PRO A 3 -5.36 6.26 -14.18
N ALA A 4 -6.54 5.65 -14.08
CA ALA A 4 -7.31 5.20 -15.24
C ALA A 4 -7.85 6.39 -16.03
N ASP A 5 -8.35 7.42 -15.34
CA ASP A 5 -8.80 8.66 -15.99
C ASP A 5 -7.64 9.39 -16.66
N LEU A 6 -6.48 9.47 -16.01
CA LEU A 6 -5.27 10.06 -16.59
C LEU A 6 -4.81 9.28 -17.82
N SER A 7 -4.81 7.95 -17.76
CA SER A 7 -4.49 7.09 -18.92
C SER A 7 -5.45 7.33 -20.10
N ARG A 8 -6.75 7.50 -19.83
CA ARG A 8 -7.76 7.85 -20.85
C ARG A 8 -7.54 9.26 -21.39
N THR A 9 -7.19 10.20 -20.52
CA THR A 9 -6.92 11.61 -20.86
C THR A 9 -5.73 11.70 -21.80
N VAL A 10 -4.62 11.02 -21.49
CA VAL A 10 -3.45 10.98 -22.37
C VAL A 10 -3.79 10.30 -23.71
N LEU A 11 -4.57 9.21 -23.70
CA LEU A 11 -5.03 8.58 -24.95
C LEU A 11 -5.91 9.53 -25.80
N HIS A 12 -6.80 10.29 -25.17
CA HIS A 12 -7.59 11.31 -25.86
C HIS A 12 -6.71 12.44 -26.42
N ALA A 13 -5.69 12.89 -25.68
CA ALA A 13 -4.74 13.88 -26.17
C ALA A 13 -3.96 13.37 -27.40
N VAL A 14 -3.59 12.08 -27.43
CA VAL A 14 -2.97 11.46 -28.61
C VAL A 14 -3.94 11.44 -29.79
N ARG A 15 -5.20 11.05 -29.59
CA ARG A 15 -6.23 11.08 -30.65
C ARG A 15 -6.40 12.47 -31.22
N ARG A 16 -6.55 13.47 -30.36
CA ARG A 16 -6.68 14.87 -30.77
C ARG A 16 -5.47 15.37 -31.55
N ALA A 17 -4.26 15.02 -31.12
CA ALA A 17 -3.05 15.38 -31.86
C ALA A 17 -3.03 14.76 -33.27
N VAL A 18 -3.59 13.56 -33.45
CA VAL A 18 -3.73 12.93 -34.77
C VAL A 18 -4.85 13.58 -35.59
N ASP A 19 -6.01 13.82 -34.99
CA ASP A 19 -7.16 14.43 -35.66
C ASP A 19 -6.87 15.87 -36.14
N GLU A 20 -6.04 16.60 -35.39
CA GLU A 20 -5.56 17.96 -35.70
C GLU A 20 -4.33 17.98 -36.64
N ASP A 21 -3.90 16.81 -37.15
CA ASP A 21 -2.71 16.61 -38.00
C ASP A 21 -1.38 17.08 -37.36
N ALA A 22 -1.36 17.28 -36.04
CA ALA A 22 -0.16 17.61 -35.27
C ALA A 22 0.76 16.40 -35.04
N LEU A 23 0.22 15.18 -35.10
CA LEU A 23 0.98 13.92 -35.12
C LEU A 23 0.44 13.00 -36.20
N ARG A 24 1.33 12.48 -37.05
CA ARG A 24 0.95 11.48 -38.06
C ARG A 24 1.36 10.09 -37.61
N VAL A 25 0.55 9.50 -36.71
CA VAL A 25 0.81 8.18 -36.11
C VAL A 25 -0.44 7.33 -36.00
N PRO A 26 -0.33 5.99 -35.99
CA PRO A 26 -1.44 5.13 -35.58
C PRO A 26 -1.72 5.35 -34.09
N VAL A 27 -2.97 5.64 -33.74
CA VAL A 27 -3.39 5.80 -32.35
C VAL A 27 -3.24 4.47 -31.61
N PRO A 28 -2.53 4.43 -30.46
CA PRO A 28 -2.37 3.20 -29.69
C PRO A 28 -3.70 2.76 -29.07
N ALA A 29 -3.91 1.45 -28.94
CA ALA A 29 -5.15 0.92 -28.36
C ALA A 29 -5.32 1.31 -26.87
N ARG A 30 -4.20 1.49 -26.15
CA ARG A 30 -4.15 1.84 -24.72
C ARG A 30 -2.91 2.64 -24.42
N VAL A 31 -3.02 3.59 -23.49
CA VAL A 31 -1.88 4.27 -22.88
C VAL A 31 -1.81 3.82 -21.42
N ARG A 32 -0.59 3.58 -20.93
CA ARG A 32 -0.34 3.20 -19.55
C ARG A 32 0.40 4.34 -18.85
N VAL A 33 -0.13 4.70 -17.69
CA VAL A 33 0.50 5.65 -16.78
C VAL A 33 0.92 4.90 -15.52
N GLU A 34 2.11 5.19 -15.02
CA GLU A 34 2.68 4.54 -13.84
C GLU A 34 2.99 5.58 -12.77
N ARG A 35 2.95 5.17 -11.50
CA ARG A 35 3.36 6.07 -10.41
C ARG A 35 4.86 6.31 -10.49
N THR A 36 5.26 7.56 -10.29
CA THR A 36 6.67 7.93 -10.34
C THR A 36 7.45 7.23 -9.22
N ARG A 37 8.64 6.74 -9.53
CA ARG A 37 9.52 6.08 -8.54
C ARG A 37 10.02 7.11 -7.51
N PRO A 38 10.39 6.67 -6.29
CA PRO A 38 11.00 7.56 -5.30
C PRO A 38 12.19 8.33 -5.90
N GLY A 39 12.16 9.67 -5.83
CA GLY A 39 13.17 10.56 -6.41
C GLY A 39 12.91 11.03 -7.86
N GLY A 40 11.84 10.58 -8.52
CA GLY A 40 11.40 11.13 -9.80
C GLY A 40 10.44 12.32 -9.64
N SER A 41 10.13 13.01 -10.74
CA SER A 41 9.23 14.19 -10.73
C SER A 41 7.78 13.85 -11.11
N GLY A 42 6.84 14.53 -10.46
CA GLY A 42 5.39 14.35 -10.62
C GLY A 42 4.84 13.11 -9.90
N ASP A 43 3.52 13.03 -9.78
CA ASP A 43 2.79 11.91 -9.16
C ASP A 43 2.83 10.66 -10.07
N TYR A 44 2.76 10.90 -11.38
CA TYR A 44 2.68 9.87 -12.39
C TYR A 44 3.60 10.15 -13.58
N ALA A 45 4.02 9.10 -14.29
CA ALA A 45 4.82 9.20 -15.50
C ALA A 45 4.26 8.33 -16.63
N CYS A 46 4.45 8.77 -17.87
CA CYS A 46 4.06 8.04 -19.07
C CYS A 46 5.15 8.09 -20.14
N ALA A 47 5.43 6.94 -20.75
CA ALA A 47 6.42 6.76 -21.81
C ALA A 47 5.82 6.88 -23.24
N VAL A 48 4.58 7.34 -23.39
CA VAL A 48 3.86 7.29 -24.68
C VAL A 48 4.56 8.07 -25.79
N ALA A 49 5.21 9.19 -25.48
CA ALA A 49 5.92 9.97 -26.48
C ALA A 49 7.12 9.21 -27.08
N LEU A 50 7.83 8.41 -26.27
CA LEU A 50 8.90 7.53 -26.74
C LEU A 50 8.38 6.45 -27.70
N GLN A 51 7.18 5.93 -27.44
CA GLN A 51 6.54 4.92 -28.29
C GLN A 51 6.06 5.49 -29.62
N LEU A 52 5.62 6.76 -29.63
CA LEU A 52 5.07 7.43 -30.80
C LEU A 52 6.13 8.12 -31.66
N ALA A 53 7.31 8.43 -31.12
CA ALA A 53 8.41 9.11 -31.83
C ALA A 53 8.81 8.43 -33.15
N GLY A 54 9.01 7.11 -33.11
CA GLY A 54 9.39 6.32 -34.29
C GLY A 54 8.32 6.38 -35.39
N PRO A 55 7.06 6.00 -35.11
CA PRO A 55 5.96 6.12 -36.07
C PRO A 55 5.72 7.55 -36.58
N ALA A 56 5.97 8.58 -35.75
CA ALA A 56 5.77 9.98 -36.12
C ALA A 56 6.89 10.55 -37.00
N ALA A 57 8.04 9.87 -37.08
CA ALA A 57 9.29 10.42 -37.61
C ALA A 57 9.70 11.75 -36.95
N LEU A 58 9.41 11.91 -35.65
CA LEU A 58 9.74 13.09 -34.85
C LEU A 58 10.60 12.71 -33.64
N PRO A 59 11.46 13.62 -33.13
CA PRO A 59 12.12 13.44 -31.85
C PRO A 59 11.11 13.21 -30.71
N ALA A 60 11.41 12.31 -29.77
CA ALA A 60 10.52 12.01 -28.66
C ALA A 60 10.20 13.23 -27.77
N LEU A 61 11.14 14.16 -27.64
CA LEU A 61 10.92 15.42 -26.93
C LEU A 61 9.89 16.33 -27.62
N GLU A 62 9.85 16.32 -28.95
CA GLU A 62 8.91 17.10 -29.74
C GLU A 62 7.50 16.50 -29.64
N VAL A 63 7.39 15.16 -29.76
CA VAL A 63 6.14 14.45 -29.49
C VAL A 63 5.65 14.69 -28.07
N ALA A 64 6.55 14.68 -27.08
CA ALA A 64 6.22 14.99 -25.70
C ALA A 64 5.71 16.44 -25.55
N ALA A 65 6.31 17.43 -26.22
CA ALA A 65 5.85 18.81 -26.18
C ALA A 65 4.43 18.98 -26.75
N ILE A 66 4.15 18.35 -27.89
CA ILE A 66 2.83 18.36 -28.55
C ILE A 66 1.75 17.76 -27.64
N LEU A 67 2.07 16.65 -26.96
CA LEU A 67 1.14 16.00 -26.04
C LEU A 67 1.00 16.77 -24.72
N ARG A 68 2.09 17.34 -24.19
CA ARG A 68 2.10 18.14 -22.95
C ARG A 68 1.09 19.27 -23.03
N GLU A 69 1.09 20.05 -24.12
CA GLU A 69 0.18 21.19 -24.28
C GLU A 69 -1.30 20.77 -24.22
N ARG A 70 -1.64 19.64 -24.84
CA ARG A 70 -3.01 19.12 -24.85
C ARG A 70 -3.42 18.55 -23.50
N VAL A 71 -2.53 17.80 -22.85
CA VAL A 71 -2.83 17.18 -21.55
C VAL A 71 -2.87 18.22 -20.42
N ALA A 72 -2.05 19.26 -20.48
CA ALA A 72 -2.04 20.34 -19.49
C ALA A 72 -3.31 21.21 -19.51
N ALA A 73 -4.09 21.15 -20.60
CA ALA A 73 -5.36 21.86 -20.71
C ALA A 73 -6.55 21.06 -20.12
N GLU A 74 -6.34 19.80 -19.71
CA GLU A 74 -7.40 18.92 -19.24
C GLU A 74 -7.69 19.11 -17.75
N PRO A 75 -8.97 19.16 -17.34
CA PRO A 75 -9.35 19.35 -15.94
C PRO A 75 -8.77 18.26 -15.02
N GLY A 76 -8.12 18.66 -13.93
CA GLY A 76 -7.55 17.75 -12.94
C GLY A 76 -6.07 17.44 -13.14
N VAL A 77 -5.43 18.02 -14.17
CA VAL A 77 -3.98 17.98 -14.39
C VAL A 77 -3.38 19.33 -14.00
N GLY A 78 -2.66 19.39 -12.88
CA GLY A 78 -2.09 20.64 -12.39
C GLY A 78 -0.78 21.04 -13.07
N ARG A 79 0.11 20.07 -13.34
CA ARG A 79 1.37 20.34 -14.03
C ARG A 79 1.80 19.15 -14.88
N VAL A 80 2.35 19.43 -16.06
CA VAL A 80 2.96 18.43 -16.93
C VAL A 80 4.39 18.85 -17.27
N GLU A 81 5.35 18.02 -16.87
CA GLU A 81 6.77 18.19 -17.18
C GLU A 81 7.24 17.12 -18.17
N ILE A 82 8.26 17.46 -18.96
CA ILE A 82 8.96 16.50 -19.82
C ILE A 82 10.27 16.14 -19.13
N THR A 83 10.47 14.86 -18.85
CA THR A 83 11.65 14.35 -18.13
C THR A 83 12.45 13.36 -18.95
N GLY A 84 13.78 13.38 -18.74
CA GLY A 84 14.71 12.48 -19.41
C GLY A 84 14.60 12.53 -20.95
N PRO A 85 14.56 11.38 -21.64
CA PRO A 85 14.51 11.33 -23.11
C PRO A 85 13.13 11.63 -23.73
N GLY A 86 12.10 11.94 -22.94
CA GLY A 86 10.74 12.17 -23.43
C GLY A 86 9.63 11.51 -22.60
N PHE A 87 9.82 11.32 -21.30
CA PHE A 87 8.74 10.92 -20.41
C PHE A 87 7.85 12.14 -20.10
N LEU A 88 6.55 11.94 -20.06
CA LEU A 88 5.61 12.93 -19.52
C LEU A 88 5.39 12.63 -18.05
N SER A 89 5.83 13.54 -17.18
CA SER A 89 5.59 13.52 -15.74
C SER A 89 4.41 14.43 -15.40
N PHE A 90 3.42 13.91 -14.69
CA PHE A 90 2.18 14.60 -14.34
C PHE A 90 2.10 14.84 -12.85
N THR A 91 1.80 16.07 -12.46
CA THR A 91 1.26 16.41 -11.13
C THR A 91 -0.21 16.70 -11.31
N LEU A 92 -1.08 15.99 -10.59
CA LEU A 92 -2.51 16.20 -10.67
C LEU A 92 -2.93 17.39 -9.80
N ASP A 93 -3.99 18.09 -10.20
CA ASP A 93 -4.60 19.08 -9.31
C ASP A 93 -5.09 18.34 -8.06
N ALA A 94 -4.64 18.78 -6.87
CA ALA A 94 -5.06 18.21 -5.60
C ALA A 94 -6.59 18.35 -5.48
N PRO A 95 -7.39 17.27 -5.61
CA PRO A 95 -8.81 17.41 -5.50
C PRO A 95 -9.13 17.21 -4.02
N ALA A 96 -9.47 18.28 -3.30
CA ALA A 96 -9.99 18.18 -1.93
C ALA A 96 -11.19 17.19 -1.84
N ALA A 97 -11.91 16.98 -2.95
CA ALA A 97 -12.94 15.95 -3.09
C ALA A 97 -12.39 14.50 -3.15
N GLY A 98 -11.24 14.28 -3.79
CA GLY A 98 -10.57 12.97 -3.83
C GLY A 98 -9.94 12.62 -2.47
N ASP A 99 -9.33 13.60 -1.82
CA ASP A 99 -8.75 13.46 -0.49
C ASP A 99 -9.82 13.08 0.55
N ARG A 100 -10.95 13.79 0.51
CA ARG A 100 -12.11 13.49 1.33
C ARG A 100 -12.65 12.09 1.07
N ALA A 101 -12.79 11.69 -0.20
CA ALA A 101 -13.31 10.38 -0.55
C ALA A 101 -12.45 9.23 0.01
N VAL A 102 -11.12 9.39 0.03
CA VAL A 102 -10.20 8.42 0.64
C VAL A 102 -10.48 8.26 2.13
N LEU A 103 -10.58 9.37 2.87
CA LEU A 103 -10.81 9.31 4.32
C LEU A 103 -12.21 8.83 4.68
N ASP A 104 -13.23 9.23 3.92
CA ASP A 104 -14.59 8.72 4.06
C ASP A 104 -14.62 7.20 3.82
N ALA A 105 -13.96 6.71 2.77
CA ALA A 105 -13.85 5.27 2.51
C ALA A 105 -13.12 4.51 3.63
N VAL A 106 -12.03 5.07 4.19
CA VAL A 106 -11.33 4.45 5.34
C VAL A 106 -12.24 4.38 6.57
N ARG A 107 -12.99 5.46 6.84
CA ARG A 107 -13.91 5.52 7.98
C ARG A 107 -15.07 4.53 7.84
N GLU A 108 -15.64 4.41 6.64
CA GLU A 108 -16.76 3.51 6.36
C GLU A 108 -16.34 2.03 6.37
N GLN A 109 -15.19 1.72 5.77
CA GLN A 109 -14.71 0.34 5.66
C GLN A 109 -13.94 -0.14 6.90
N GLY A 110 -13.41 0.79 7.71
CA GLY A 110 -12.63 0.49 8.89
C GLY A 110 -11.44 -0.42 8.57
N LEU A 111 -11.28 -1.50 9.35
CA LEU A 111 -10.20 -2.47 9.15
C LEU A 111 -10.27 -3.23 7.81
N ALA A 112 -11.42 -3.21 7.14
CA ALA A 112 -11.60 -3.81 5.82
C ALA A 112 -11.23 -2.83 4.68
N TYR A 113 -10.72 -1.63 4.98
CA TYR A 113 -10.32 -0.69 3.94
C TYR A 113 -9.28 -1.29 2.99
N GLY A 114 -9.58 -1.25 1.70
CA GLY A 114 -8.77 -1.86 0.64
C GLY A 114 -9.04 -3.35 0.38
N HIS A 115 -9.96 -3.97 1.11
CA HIS A 115 -10.55 -5.23 0.70
C HIS A 115 -11.36 -5.04 -0.58
N GLY A 116 -11.47 -6.09 -1.38
CA GLY A 116 -12.14 -6.04 -2.68
C GLY A 116 -12.65 -7.40 -3.12
N ASP A 117 -13.12 -7.47 -4.35
CA ASP A 117 -13.71 -8.68 -4.97
C ASP A 117 -12.99 -9.09 -6.27
N ALA A 118 -11.81 -8.52 -6.52
CA ALA A 118 -11.05 -8.71 -7.76
C ALA A 118 -10.66 -10.19 -8.02
N LEU A 119 -10.70 -11.04 -7.00
CA LEU A 119 -10.44 -12.48 -7.08
C LEU A 119 -11.67 -13.32 -6.69
N ARG A 120 -12.89 -12.77 -6.69
CA ARG A 120 -14.10 -13.47 -6.21
C ARG A 120 -14.43 -14.79 -6.92
N GLU A 121 -14.07 -14.90 -8.20
CA GLU A 121 -14.29 -16.09 -9.02
C GLU A 121 -13.15 -17.12 -8.87
N GLU A 122 -12.07 -16.76 -8.17
CA GLU A 122 -10.88 -17.61 -8.04
C GLU A 122 -11.06 -18.61 -6.89
N ILE A 123 -10.81 -19.89 -7.19
CA ILE A 123 -10.67 -20.97 -6.21
C ILE A 123 -9.20 -21.39 -6.19
N LEU A 124 -8.47 -20.90 -5.19
CA LEU A 124 -7.03 -21.08 -5.08
C LEU A 124 -6.70 -22.24 -4.15
N GLN A 125 -5.70 -23.04 -4.54
CA GLN A 125 -5.18 -24.13 -3.73
C GLN A 125 -3.67 -23.98 -3.61
N PHE A 126 -3.20 -23.82 -2.37
CA PHE A 126 -1.80 -23.66 -2.04
C PHE A 126 -1.26 -24.87 -1.30
N HIS A 127 0.02 -25.16 -1.54
CA HIS A 127 0.76 -26.23 -0.88
C HIS A 127 2.12 -25.72 -0.40
N HIS A 128 2.54 -26.11 0.79
CA HIS A 128 3.81 -25.68 1.37
C HIS A 128 4.53 -26.80 2.11
N ALA A 129 5.85 -26.66 2.25
CA ALA A 129 6.67 -27.58 3.03
C ALA A 129 6.37 -27.49 4.53
N ARG A 130 6.70 -28.53 5.30
CA ARG A 130 6.61 -28.51 6.76
C ARG A 130 7.71 -27.63 7.38
N GLU A 131 7.58 -26.32 7.20
CA GLU A 131 8.56 -25.32 7.59
C GLU A 131 7.81 -24.05 8.07
N VAL A 132 8.29 -23.43 9.16
CA VAL A 132 7.56 -22.38 9.87
C VAL A 132 7.32 -21.13 9.02
N ARG A 133 8.31 -20.68 8.24
CA ARG A 133 8.13 -19.50 7.39
C ARG A 133 7.15 -19.79 6.25
N ALA A 134 7.23 -20.97 5.65
CA ALA A 134 6.31 -21.41 4.60
C ALA A 134 4.87 -21.43 5.12
N ALA A 135 4.65 -21.96 6.33
CA ALA A 135 3.33 -21.99 6.98
C ALA A 135 2.80 -20.57 7.30
N VAL A 136 3.62 -19.71 7.90
CA VAL A 136 3.25 -18.32 8.22
C VAL A 136 2.99 -17.51 6.94
N THR A 137 3.81 -17.68 5.91
CA THR A 137 3.64 -17.04 4.59
C THR A 137 2.36 -17.51 3.91
N ALA A 138 2.10 -18.82 3.87
CA ALA A 138 0.88 -19.37 3.28
C ALA A 138 -0.37 -18.85 4.01
N HIS A 139 -0.32 -18.74 5.34
CA HIS A 139 -1.40 -18.15 6.11
C HIS A 139 -1.61 -16.66 5.78
N ALA A 140 -0.56 -15.85 5.69
CA ALA A 140 -0.69 -14.44 5.31
C ALA A 140 -1.24 -14.29 3.88
N VAL A 141 -0.76 -15.10 2.94
CA VAL A 141 -1.27 -15.14 1.56
C VAL A 141 -2.74 -15.54 1.53
N ARG A 142 -3.15 -16.55 2.32
CA ARG A 142 -4.56 -16.94 2.48
C ARG A 142 -5.43 -15.74 2.84
N ARG A 143 -5.00 -14.96 3.83
CA ARG A 143 -5.73 -13.77 4.28
C ARG A 143 -5.79 -12.68 3.22
N LEU A 144 -4.70 -12.44 2.49
CA LEU A 144 -4.67 -11.46 1.41
C LEU A 144 -5.60 -11.83 0.25
N VAL A 145 -5.58 -13.09 -0.22
CA VAL A 145 -6.44 -13.50 -1.33
C VAL A 145 -7.92 -13.53 -0.92
N THR A 146 -8.22 -13.94 0.32
CA THR A 146 -9.59 -13.88 0.86
C THR A 146 -10.08 -12.46 1.05
N ALA A 147 -9.22 -11.52 1.46
CA ALA A 147 -9.55 -10.10 1.50
C ALA A 147 -9.84 -9.50 0.12
N GLN A 148 -9.49 -10.20 -0.96
CA GLN A 148 -9.81 -9.85 -2.35
C GLN A 148 -10.93 -10.74 -2.96
N GLY A 149 -11.64 -11.49 -2.11
CA GLY A 149 -12.81 -12.30 -2.49
C GLY A 149 -12.53 -13.76 -2.83
N ALA A 150 -11.26 -14.19 -2.94
CA ALA A 150 -10.94 -15.55 -3.35
C ALA A 150 -11.33 -16.59 -2.28
N ARG A 151 -11.79 -17.76 -2.75
CA ARG A 151 -11.89 -18.97 -1.94
C ARG A 151 -10.55 -19.70 -1.99
N VAL A 152 -10.04 -20.12 -0.84
CA VAL A 152 -8.67 -20.66 -0.75
C VAL A 152 -8.61 -21.86 0.18
N ARG A 153 -7.86 -22.88 -0.23
CA ARG A 153 -7.40 -23.97 0.63
C ARG A 153 -5.88 -24.00 0.70
N VAL A 154 -5.35 -24.27 1.87
CA VAL A 154 -3.92 -24.37 2.14
C VAL A 154 -3.61 -25.76 2.71
N SER A 155 -2.68 -26.46 2.08
CA SER A 155 -2.21 -27.77 2.50
C SER A 155 -0.71 -27.77 2.81
N CYS A 156 -0.29 -28.71 3.65
CA CYS A 156 1.10 -28.93 4.05
C CYS A 156 1.59 -30.31 3.59
N GLU A 157 2.88 -30.47 3.30
CA GLU A 157 3.46 -31.76 2.90
C GLU A 157 3.27 -32.84 3.99
N GLU A 158 3.35 -32.44 5.24
CA GLU A 158 3.25 -33.31 6.43
C GLU A 158 2.31 -32.71 7.48
N ALA A 159 2.04 -33.46 8.55
CA ALA A 159 1.24 -32.98 9.68
C ALA A 159 1.81 -31.68 10.26
N SER A 160 0.93 -30.71 10.54
CA SER A 160 1.30 -29.40 11.05
C SER A 160 2.04 -29.48 12.38
N ASP A 161 3.04 -28.63 12.57
CA ASP A 161 3.68 -28.43 13.87
C ASP A 161 2.66 -27.86 14.89
N PRO A 162 2.49 -28.46 16.09
CA PRO A 162 1.57 -27.95 17.11
C PRO A 162 1.81 -26.48 17.49
N ASP A 163 3.05 -25.99 17.46
CA ASP A 163 3.37 -24.61 17.83
C ASP A 163 2.89 -23.59 16.78
N TRP A 164 2.56 -24.01 15.56
CA TRP A 164 1.99 -23.13 14.54
C TRP A 164 0.64 -22.53 14.98
N ALA A 165 -0.14 -23.26 15.78
CA ALA A 165 -1.39 -22.73 16.32
C ALA A 165 -1.17 -21.51 17.23
N ARG A 166 -0.06 -21.48 17.97
CA ARG A 166 0.34 -20.33 18.81
C ARG A 166 0.82 -19.13 17.98
N LEU A 167 1.29 -19.39 16.75
CA LEU A 167 1.51 -18.36 15.73
C LEU A 167 0.23 -17.98 14.99
N GLY A 168 -0.93 -18.56 15.31
CA GLY A 168 -2.20 -18.31 14.64
C GLY A 168 -2.29 -18.93 13.24
N VAL A 169 -1.46 -19.93 12.94
CA VAL A 169 -1.44 -20.62 11.64
C VAL A 169 -2.25 -21.92 11.73
N THR A 170 -3.09 -22.15 10.72
CA THR A 170 -3.87 -23.37 10.54
C THR A 170 -3.71 -23.86 9.10
N VAL A 171 -3.78 -25.19 8.92
CA VAL A 171 -3.67 -25.86 7.62
C VAL A 171 -4.93 -26.70 7.42
N ASP A 172 -5.49 -26.71 6.20
CA ASP A 172 -6.75 -27.37 5.91
C ASP A 172 -6.59 -28.88 5.65
N ALA A 173 -5.40 -29.30 5.16
CA ALA A 173 -5.07 -30.69 4.88
C ALA A 173 -3.55 -30.91 4.89
N HIS A 174 -3.10 -32.16 5.03
CA HIS A 174 -1.69 -32.52 4.86
C HIS A 174 -1.50 -33.76 3.99
N GLY A 175 -0.29 -33.96 3.49
CA GLY A 175 0.08 -35.08 2.61
C GLY A 175 0.28 -34.65 1.16
N THR A 176 0.50 -35.64 0.30
CA THR A 176 0.69 -35.40 -1.14
C THR A 176 -0.64 -35.02 -1.79
N PRO A 177 -0.76 -33.84 -2.43
CA PRO A 177 -1.99 -33.46 -3.10
C PRO A 177 -2.23 -34.34 -4.33
N PRO A 178 -3.50 -34.58 -4.71
CA PRO A 178 -3.84 -35.46 -5.84
C PRO A 178 -3.37 -34.90 -7.19
N VAL A 179 -3.12 -33.60 -7.27
CA VAL A 179 -2.56 -32.89 -8.43
C VAL A 179 -1.51 -31.90 -7.95
N PRO A 180 -0.48 -31.57 -8.75
CA PRO A 180 0.46 -30.52 -8.41
C PRO A 180 -0.25 -29.18 -8.15
N LEU A 181 -0.07 -28.65 -6.94
CA LEU A 181 -0.66 -27.38 -6.52
C LEU A 181 0.35 -26.24 -6.61
N THR A 182 -0.16 -25.01 -6.51
CA THR A 182 0.70 -23.83 -6.41
C THR A 182 1.50 -23.86 -5.11
N GLY A 183 2.83 -23.84 -5.22
CA GLY A 183 3.73 -23.82 -4.07
C GLY A 183 3.86 -22.45 -3.40
N ILE A 184 3.85 -22.42 -2.06
CA ILE A 184 4.38 -21.30 -1.25
C ILE A 184 5.72 -21.76 -0.68
N ARG A 185 6.81 -21.30 -1.29
CA ARG A 185 8.17 -21.75 -0.97
C ARG A 185 9.12 -20.56 -0.72
N PRO A 186 8.97 -19.86 0.42
CA PRO A 186 9.99 -18.90 0.84
C PRO A 186 11.29 -19.62 1.24
N VAL A 187 12.39 -18.88 1.33
CA VAL A 187 13.63 -19.38 1.93
C VAL A 187 13.35 -19.78 3.39
N PRO A 188 13.64 -21.03 3.81
CA PRO A 188 13.39 -21.50 5.17
C PRO A 188 13.94 -20.58 6.26
N ALA A 189 13.26 -20.50 7.40
CA ALA A 189 13.72 -19.74 8.56
C ALA A 189 14.99 -20.34 9.20
N GLY A 190 15.18 -21.65 9.08
CA GLY A 190 16.29 -22.37 9.72
C GLY A 190 16.14 -22.52 11.25
N VAL A 191 14.95 -22.22 11.78
CA VAL A 191 14.59 -22.31 13.20
C VAL A 191 13.17 -22.84 13.33
N THR A 192 12.82 -23.37 14.50
CA THR A 192 11.49 -23.92 14.76
C THR A 192 10.48 -22.86 15.21
N ALA A 193 9.19 -23.20 15.17
CA ALA A 193 8.14 -22.32 15.67
C ALA A 193 8.25 -22.10 17.19
N GLY A 194 8.57 -23.15 17.96
CA GLY A 194 8.80 -23.06 19.41
C GLY A 194 9.91 -22.09 19.77
N GLU A 195 11.08 -22.22 19.12
CA GLU A 195 12.23 -21.31 19.34
C GLU A 195 11.88 -19.85 19.05
N LEU A 196 11.12 -19.59 17.98
CA LEU A 196 10.66 -18.26 17.63
C LEU A 196 9.70 -17.67 18.67
N LEU A 197 8.76 -18.49 19.15
CA LEU A 197 7.78 -18.08 20.16
C LEU A 197 8.46 -17.76 21.49
N GLU A 198 9.42 -18.58 21.92
CA GLU A 198 10.19 -18.35 23.15
C GLU A 198 11.04 -17.08 23.06
N ARG A 199 11.69 -16.84 21.90
CA ARG A 199 12.58 -15.70 21.73
C ARG A 199 11.86 -14.37 21.53
N PHE A 200 10.77 -14.36 20.75
CA PHE A 200 10.18 -13.13 20.23
C PHE A 200 8.69 -12.97 20.55
N GLY A 201 8.00 -14.06 20.92
CA GLY A 201 6.55 -14.10 20.92
C GLY A 201 5.95 -14.08 19.51
N PRO A 202 4.61 -14.25 19.39
CA PRO A 202 3.97 -14.57 18.12
C PRO A 202 4.05 -13.43 17.09
N ASP A 203 3.87 -12.20 17.54
CA ASP A 203 3.77 -11.05 16.65
C ASP A 203 5.13 -10.67 16.03
N ALA A 204 6.19 -10.62 16.85
CA ALA A 204 7.53 -10.31 16.37
C ALA A 204 8.10 -11.45 15.52
N ALA A 205 7.81 -12.71 15.86
CA ALA A 205 8.14 -13.85 15.00
C ALA A 205 7.47 -13.72 13.62
N ARG A 206 6.15 -13.45 13.56
CA ARG A 206 5.45 -13.26 12.29
C ARG A 206 6.02 -12.10 11.49
N TRP A 207 6.32 -10.97 12.13
CA TRP A 207 6.94 -9.83 11.45
C TRP A 207 8.30 -10.19 10.85
N GLY A 208 9.20 -10.81 11.61
CA GLY A 208 10.53 -11.20 11.12
C GLY A 208 10.49 -12.21 9.96
N LEU A 209 9.48 -13.09 9.95
CA LEU A 209 9.25 -14.06 8.88
C LEU A 209 8.66 -13.45 7.59
N LEU A 210 7.77 -12.45 7.73
CA LEU A 210 6.98 -11.89 6.62
C LEU A 210 7.54 -10.60 6.04
N ARG A 211 8.35 -9.85 6.81
CA ARG A 211 8.91 -8.57 6.37
C ARG A 211 9.87 -8.72 5.18
N PRO A 212 10.85 -9.65 5.18
CA PRO A 212 11.71 -9.87 4.01
C PRO A 212 10.95 -10.60 2.90
N ALA A 213 11.30 -10.34 1.64
CA ALA A 213 10.67 -11.04 0.53
C ALA A 213 10.92 -12.55 0.62
N GLY A 214 10.05 -13.34 0.00
CA GLY A 214 10.13 -14.80 0.08
C GLY A 214 11.46 -15.40 -0.40
N HIS A 215 12.17 -14.73 -1.31
CA HIS A 215 13.48 -15.16 -1.81
C HIS A 215 14.67 -14.69 -0.95
N ASP A 216 14.44 -13.80 0.03
CA ASP A 216 15.45 -13.35 0.98
C ASP A 216 15.40 -14.19 2.25
N ARG A 217 16.47 -14.23 3.04
CA ARG A 217 16.47 -14.89 4.36
C ARG A 217 15.62 -14.10 5.37
N ALA A 218 14.96 -14.80 6.29
CA ALA A 218 14.22 -14.17 7.36
C ALA A 218 15.16 -13.37 8.29
N ALA A 219 14.75 -12.18 8.71
CA ALA A 219 15.52 -11.32 9.61
C ALA A 219 15.09 -11.60 11.07
N LEU A 220 15.74 -12.59 11.69
CA LEU A 220 15.37 -13.15 12.99
C LEU A 220 16.42 -12.84 14.08
N GLY A 221 16.87 -11.60 14.14
CA GLY A 221 17.83 -11.12 15.12
C GLY A 221 17.20 -10.38 16.32
N PRO A 222 18.03 -9.96 17.29
CA PRO A 222 17.58 -9.28 18.52
C PRO A 222 16.92 -7.92 18.26
N GLU A 223 17.13 -7.32 17.09
CA GLU A 223 16.50 -6.08 16.65
C GLU A 223 14.97 -6.12 16.72
N LEU A 224 14.35 -7.30 16.60
CA LEU A 224 12.90 -7.50 16.73
C LEU A 224 12.37 -7.24 18.15
N LEU A 225 13.24 -7.27 19.17
CA LEU A 225 12.89 -7.05 20.57
C LEU A 225 13.02 -5.59 21.01
N VAL A 226 13.74 -4.78 20.23
CA VAL A 226 14.02 -3.38 20.57
C VAL A 226 12.70 -2.60 20.64
N GLN A 227 12.43 -1.98 21.79
CA GLN A 227 11.28 -1.10 22.02
C GLN A 227 11.63 0.34 21.62
N GLY A 228 11.91 0.54 20.34
CA GLY A 228 12.32 1.83 19.80
C GLY A 228 12.16 1.88 18.29
N GLU A 229 12.26 3.08 17.72
CA GLU A 229 11.94 3.32 16.31
C GLU A 229 12.86 2.57 15.33
N ALA A 230 14.04 2.14 15.76
CA ALA A 230 14.93 1.28 14.97
C ALA A 230 14.31 -0.09 14.64
N ASN A 231 13.35 -0.56 15.45
CA ASN A 231 12.57 -1.76 15.17
C ASN A 231 11.33 -1.40 14.31
N PRO A 232 11.26 -1.88 13.06
CA PRO A 232 10.15 -1.53 12.17
C PRO A 232 8.78 -1.98 12.71
N LEU A 233 8.69 -3.13 13.39
CA LEU A 233 7.44 -3.59 13.99
C LEU A 233 6.99 -2.65 15.10
N PHE A 234 7.92 -2.27 15.99
CA PHE A 234 7.64 -1.33 17.07
C PHE A 234 7.14 -0.01 16.50
N ARG A 235 7.83 0.56 15.50
CA ARG A 235 7.43 1.82 14.85
C ARG A 235 6.02 1.76 14.26
N VAL A 236 5.69 0.68 13.55
CA VAL A 236 4.36 0.48 12.95
C VAL A 236 3.27 0.41 14.02
N ARG A 237 3.50 -0.36 15.09
CA ARG A 237 2.55 -0.46 16.20
C ARG A 237 2.46 0.84 17.00
N TYR A 238 3.57 1.54 17.18
CA TYR A 238 3.64 2.80 17.90
C TYR A 238 2.90 3.91 17.15
N ALA A 239 3.04 3.99 15.83
CA ALA A 239 2.23 4.89 15.00
C ALA A 239 0.72 4.61 15.17
N HIS A 240 0.31 3.34 15.20
CA HIS A 240 -1.08 2.97 15.46
C HIS A 240 -1.55 3.39 16.87
N ALA A 241 -0.80 3.04 17.92
CA ALA A 241 -1.12 3.40 19.30
C ALA A 241 -1.14 4.93 19.49
N ARG A 242 -0.22 5.66 18.83
CA ARG A 242 -0.18 7.13 18.83
C ARG A 242 -1.40 7.72 18.15
N ALA A 243 -1.84 7.18 17.00
CA ALA A 243 -3.08 7.58 16.35
C ALA A 243 -4.29 7.41 17.30
N ARG A 244 -4.38 6.28 18.02
CA ARG A 244 -5.43 6.06 19.03
C ARG A 244 -5.33 7.06 20.18
N ALA A 245 -4.11 7.36 20.65
CA ALA A 245 -3.88 8.35 21.69
C ALA A 245 -4.31 9.77 21.27
N LEU A 246 -4.09 10.16 20.01
CA LEU A 246 -4.54 11.44 19.47
C LEU A 246 -6.07 11.55 19.46
N THR A 247 -6.79 10.49 19.05
CA THR A 247 -8.26 10.47 19.13
C THR A 247 -8.76 10.63 20.56
N ARG A 248 -8.15 9.92 21.52
CA ARG A 248 -8.49 10.09 22.95
C ARG A 248 -8.19 11.50 23.44
N GLY A 249 -7.03 12.05 23.08
CA GLY A 249 -6.63 13.42 23.44
C GLY A 249 -7.58 14.49 22.89
N ALA A 250 -7.99 14.34 21.63
CA ALA A 250 -8.97 15.23 21.02
C ALA A 250 -10.33 15.20 21.74
N ALA A 251 -10.80 14.01 22.12
CA ALA A 251 -12.03 13.86 22.89
C ALA A 251 -11.96 14.57 24.25
N LEU A 252 -10.82 14.49 24.95
CA LEU A 252 -10.59 15.24 26.20
C LEU A 252 -10.60 16.75 25.99
N LEU A 253 -10.14 17.21 24.82
CA LEU A 253 -10.17 18.63 24.41
C LEU A 253 -11.53 19.05 23.81
N GLY A 254 -12.54 18.18 23.83
CA GLY A 254 -13.90 18.48 23.39
C GLY A 254 -14.08 18.56 21.88
N PHE A 255 -13.22 17.90 21.09
CA PHE A 255 -13.37 17.85 19.64
C PHE A 255 -13.14 16.46 19.05
N THR A 256 -13.61 16.28 17.82
CA THR A 256 -13.52 15.03 17.06
C THR A 256 -13.03 15.32 15.65
N ALA A 257 -12.62 14.26 14.94
CA ALA A 257 -12.25 14.34 13.53
C ALA A 257 -13.37 14.98 12.71
N GLY A 258 -12.98 15.79 11.73
CA GLY A 258 -13.93 16.56 10.92
C GLY A 258 -13.55 16.58 9.45
N HIS A 259 -14.28 17.38 8.68
CA HIS A 259 -14.14 17.46 7.24
C HIS A 259 -12.69 17.79 6.83
N ALA A 260 -12.18 17.00 5.88
CA ALA A 260 -10.89 17.20 5.24
C ALA A 260 -10.84 18.55 4.53
N ALA A 261 -9.95 19.44 5.00
CA ALA A 261 -9.43 20.54 4.19
C ALA A 261 -8.35 19.97 3.24
N PRO A 262 -7.88 20.70 2.21
CA PRO A 262 -6.84 20.15 1.34
C PRO A 262 -5.61 19.76 2.19
N TYR A 263 -5.15 18.51 2.03
CA TYR A 263 -3.94 18.04 2.70
C TYR A 263 -2.74 18.41 1.86
N ASP A 264 -2.05 19.47 2.25
CA ASP A 264 -0.83 19.97 1.62
C ASP A 264 0.41 19.66 2.48
N GLY A 265 1.59 20.00 1.93
CA GLY A 265 2.86 19.88 2.63
C GLY A 265 3.11 18.49 3.23
N ALA A 266 3.44 18.45 4.52
CA ALA A 266 3.79 17.22 5.24
C ALA A 266 2.64 16.21 5.38
N ALA A 267 1.39 16.61 5.17
CA ALA A 267 0.24 15.71 5.25
C ALA A 267 0.01 14.91 3.94
N ARG A 268 0.47 15.43 2.81
CA ARG A 268 0.24 14.83 1.48
C ARG A 268 0.84 13.43 1.33
N PRO A 269 2.12 13.17 1.68
CA PRO A 269 2.70 11.83 1.52
C PRO A 269 1.97 10.75 2.30
N LEU A 270 1.48 11.07 3.50
CA LEU A 270 0.71 10.14 4.32
C LEU A 270 -0.63 9.79 3.66
N LEU A 271 -1.36 10.80 3.15
CA LEU A 271 -2.62 10.60 2.46
C LEU A 271 -2.44 9.75 1.19
N ASP A 272 -1.38 9.99 0.43
CA ASP A 272 -1.05 9.22 -0.76
C ASP A 272 -0.82 7.74 -0.45
N LEU A 273 -0.08 7.44 0.63
CA LEU A 273 0.14 6.06 1.07
C LEU A 273 -1.15 5.38 1.55
N ILE A 274 -2.08 6.13 2.16
CA ILE A 274 -3.41 5.63 2.53
C ILE A 274 -4.24 5.35 1.27
N ALA A 275 -4.21 6.25 0.29
CA ALA A 275 -4.92 6.08 -0.98
C ALA A 275 -4.40 4.87 -1.79
N ASP A 276 -3.11 4.56 -1.69
CA ASP A 276 -2.48 3.43 -2.38
C ASP A 276 -2.74 2.07 -1.75
N HIS A 277 -3.16 2.05 -0.48
CA HIS A 277 -3.29 0.82 0.29
C HIS A 277 -4.12 -0.27 -0.41
N PRO A 278 -5.30 0.01 -1.00
CA PRO A 278 -6.08 -1.00 -1.74
C PRO A 278 -5.28 -1.66 -2.87
N GLY A 279 -4.52 -0.87 -3.63
CA GLY A 279 -3.67 -1.36 -4.72
C GLY A 279 -2.53 -2.25 -4.21
N VAL A 280 -1.94 -1.89 -3.06
CA VAL A 280 -0.90 -2.71 -2.40
C VAL A 280 -1.47 -4.05 -1.95
N LEU A 281 -2.66 -4.09 -1.35
CA LEU A 281 -3.29 -5.33 -0.91
C LEU A 281 -3.58 -6.27 -2.10
N LEU A 282 -4.16 -5.74 -3.18
CA LEU A 282 -4.41 -6.51 -4.40
C LEU A 282 -3.12 -7.03 -5.02
N ALA A 283 -2.07 -6.21 -5.08
CA ALA A 283 -0.77 -6.63 -5.60
C ALA A 283 -0.13 -7.71 -4.70
N GLY A 284 -0.21 -7.56 -3.38
CA GLY A 284 0.24 -8.56 -2.41
C GLY A 284 -0.48 -9.90 -2.57
N ALA A 285 -1.79 -9.88 -2.83
CA ALA A 285 -2.58 -11.07 -3.10
C ALA A 285 -2.17 -11.75 -4.43
N ARG A 286 -2.12 -10.99 -5.54
CA ARG A 286 -1.79 -11.51 -6.88
C ARG A 286 -0.38 -12.12 -6.94
N HIS A 287 0.59 -11.46 -6.29
CA HIS A 287 1.97 -11.91 -6.27
C HIS A 287 2.30 -12.82 -5.10
N ARG A 288 1.34 -13.08 -4.19
CA ARG A 288 1.52 -13.90 -2.99
C ARG A 288 2.70 -13.38 -2.15
N ALA A 289 2.79 -12.06 -2.04
CA ALA A 289 3.94 -11.31 -1.54
C ALA A 289 3.53 -10.46 -0.32
N PRO A 290 3.40 -11.05 0.88
CA PRO A 290 3.01 -10.33 2.09
C PRO A 290 4.03 -9.26 2.54
N ASP A 291 5.29 -9.38 2.12
CA ASP A 291 6.36 -8.39 2.34
C ASP A 291 6.01 -7.01 1.76
N ARG A 292 5.18 -6.96 0.71
CA ARG A 292 4.69 -5.68 0.14
C ARG A 292 3.80 -4.94 1.12
N VAL A 293 2.98 -5.66 1.88
CA VAL A 293 2.13 -5.07 2.92
C VAL A 293 3.01 -4.57 4.06
N ALA A 294 3.97 -5.37 4.53
CA ALA A 294 4.90 -4.94 5.58
C ALA A 294 5.65 -3.64 5.22
N ARG A 295 6.19 -3.57 4.00
CA ARG A 295 6.86 -2.34 3.49
C ARG A 295 5.93 -1.13 3.42
N GLN A 296 4.68 -1.32 3.00
CA GLN A 296 3.70 -0.24 2.99
C GLN A 296 3.39 0.25 4.41
N LEU A 297 3.26 -0.65 5.38
CA LEU A 297 3.02 -0.27 6.77
C LEU A 297 4.19 0.52 7.35
N GLU A 298 5.43 0.14 7.03
CA GLU A 298 6.63 0.91 7.40
C GLU A 298 6.61 2.31 6.79
N ALA A 299 6.25 2.44 5.51
CA ALA A 299 6.14 3.73 4.84
C ALA A 299 5.04 4.60 5.47
N VAL A 300 3.86 4.04 5.75
CA VAL A 300 2.75 4.74 6.42
C VAL A 300 3.18 5.20 7.82
N ALA A 301 3.85 4.34 8.59
CA ALA A 301 4.31 4.69 9.93
C ALA A 301 5.37 5.80 9.92
N HIS A 302 6.28 5.78 8.94
CA HIS A 302 7.27 6.85 8.78
C HIS A 302 6.59 8.18 8.41
N ALA A 303 5.75 8.19 7.37
CA ALA A 303 5.02 9.37 6.94
C ALA A 303 4.07 9.90 8.03
N PHE A 304 3.55 9.01 8.89
CA PHE A 304 2.74 9.40 10.04
C PHE A 304 3.52 10.25 11.05
N PHE A 305 4.77 9.88 11.36
CA PHE A 305 5.60 10.66 12.29
C PHE A 305 6.06 11.98 11.65
N ASP A 306 6.45 11.97 10.37
CA ASP A 306 6.78 13.20 9.65
C ASP A 306 5.60 14.20 9.65
N PHE A 307 4.39 13.69 9.41
CA PHE A 307 3.13 14.43 9.50
C PHE A 307 2.86 14.92 10.93
N HIS A 308 2.98 14.05 11.93
CA HIS A 308 2.71 14.37 13.33
C HIS A 308 3.62 15.49 13.85
N ASP A 309 4.90 15.46 13.48
CA ASP A 309 5.89 16.42 13.97
C ASP A 309 5.80 17.75 13.23
N SER A 310 5.54 17.71 11.91
CA SER A 310 5.43 18.92 11.10
C SER A 310 4.08 19.62 11.23
N CYS A 311 3.02 18.86 11.49
CA CYS A 311 1.63 19.32 11.53
C CYS A 311 0.86 18.64 12.67
N PRO A 312 1.09 19.03 13.94
CA PRO A 312 0.46 18.40 15.09
C PRO A 312 -1.08 18.32 14.98
N PRO A 313 -1.68 17.13 15.19
CA PRO A 313 -3.14 16.98 15.12
C PRO A 313 -3.91 17.58 16.30
N LEU A 314 -3.25 17.78 17.44
CA LEU A 314 -3.84 18.38 18.64
C LEU A 314 -3.32 19.82 18.83
N PRO A 315 -4.16 20.74 19.33
CA PRO A 315 -3.71 22.08 19.71
C PRO A 315 -2.74 22.02 20.89
N ALA A 316 -1.86 23.02 21.00
CA ALA A 316 -0.89 23.15 22.09
C ALA A 316 -1.05 24.47 22.86
N GLY A 317 -0.82 24.42 24.18
CA GLY A 317 -0.94 25.60 25.05
C GLY A 317 -2.36 26.17 25.05
N ASP A 318 -2.47 27.48 24.77
CA ASP A 318 -3.75 28.20 24.74
C ASP A 318 -4.46 28.12 23.36
N GLU A 319 -3.92 27.37 22.41
CA GLU A 319 -4.52 27.21 21.09
C GLU A 319 -5.88 26.51 21.18
N LYS A 320 -6.89 27.06 20.48
CA LYS A 320 -8.22 26.45 20.44
C LYS A 320 -8.31 25.41 19.32
N PRO A 321 -9.08 24.32 19.49
CA PRO A 321 -9.40 23.39 18.41
C PRO A 321 -9.94 24.13 17.18
N SER A 322 -9.39 23.81 16.01
CA SER A 322 -9.68 24.50 14.74
C SER A 322 -10.08 23.48 13.67
N ALA A 323 -10.55 23.95 12.52
CA ALA A 323 -10.84 23.08 11.38
C ALA A 323 -9.60 22.28 10.93
N ALA A 324 -8.40 22.87 11.02
CA ALA A 324 -7.14 22.21 10.70
C ALA A 324 -6.87 21.03 11.66
N HIS A 325 -7.05 21.20 12.97
CA HIS A 325 -6.92 20.10 13.94
C HIS A 325 -7.88 18.95 13.65
N ARG A 326 -9.13 19.27 13.31
CA ARG A 326 -10.15 18.27 12.96
C ARG A 326 -9.79 17.49 11.70
N ALA A 327 -9.25 18.16 10.68
CA ALA A 327 -8.79 17.52 9.44
C ALA A 327 -7.53 16.66 9.66
N ARG A 328 -6.55 17.15 10.42
CA ARG A 328 -5.33 16.42 10.78
C ARG A 328 -5.65 15.18 11.62
N LEU A 329 -6.60 15.29 12.54
CA LEU A 329 -7.08 14.16 13.32
C LEU A 329 -7.74 13.09 12.44
N ALA A 330 -8.55 13.49 11.45
CA ALA A 330 -9.14 12.55 10.49
C ALA A 330 -8.07 11.76 9.72
N LEU A 331 -6.98 12.43 9.31
CA LEU A 331 -5.86 11.77 8.65
C LEU A 331 -5.11 10.81 9.59
N ALA A 332 -4.88 11.21 10.85
CA ALA A 332 -4.27 10.35 11.86
C ALA A 332 -5.13 9.10 12.14
N GLU A 333 -6.45 9.25 12.22
CA GLU A 333 -7.39 8.15 12.41
C GLU A 333 -7.38 7.17 11.22
N ALA A 334 -7.33 7.70 10.00
CA ALA A 334 -7.23 6.89 8.79
C ALA A 334 -5.90 6.13 8.72
N ALA A 335 -4.78 6.78 9.02
CA ALA A 335 -3.47 6.13 9.12
C ALA A 335 -3.49 5.00 10.15
N GLY A 336 -4.01 5.25 11.35
CA GLY A 336 -4.16 4.24 12.39
C GLY A 336 -5.03 3.05 11.97
N THR A 337 -6.05 3.29 11.15
CA THR A 337 -6.95 2.26 10.59
C THR A 337 -6.24 1.40 9.56
N VAL A 338 -5.50 2.00 8.62
CA VAL A 338 -4.67 1.30 7.63
C VAL A 338 -3.60 0.44 8.31
N LEU A 339 -2.91 1.00 9.32
CA LEU A 339 -1.91 0.27 10.10
C LEU A 339 -2.51 -0.96 10.78
N ALA A 340 -3.67 -0.82 11.43
CA ALA A 340 -4.35 -1.93 12.08
C ALA A 340 -4.88 -2.98 11.09
N GLY A 341 -5.46 -2.56 9.96
CA GLY A 341 -5.96 -3.44 8.91
C GLY A 341 -4.84 -4.27 8.28
N GLY A 342 -3.72 -3.64 7.92
CA GLY A 342 -2.57 -4.35 7.36
C GLY A 342 -1.88 -5.27 8.36
N LEU A 343 -1.67 -4.83 9.61
CA LEU A 343 -1.14 -5.69 10.68
C LEU A 343 -2.06 -6.89 10.89
N SER A 344 -3.38 -6.65 10.91
CA SER A 344 -4.37 -7.70 10.95
C SER A 344 -4.11 -8.67 9.81
N LEU A 345 -4.08 -8.29 8.53
CA LEU A 345 -3.85 -9.21 7.40
C LEU A 345 -2.55 -10.05 7.51
N LEU A 346 -1.51 -9.52 8.16
CA LEU A 346 -0.27 -10.25 8.44
C LEU A 346 -0.37 -11.22 9.65
N GLY A 347 -1.48 -11.22 10.37
CA GLY A 347 -1.72 -11.99 11.58
C GLY A 347 -1.05 -11.41 12.82
N ILE A 348 -0.86 -10.09 12.85
CA ILE A 348 -0.14 -9.37 13.89
C ILE A 348 -1.12 -8.45 14.62
N ARG A 349 -1.04 -8.41 15.95
CA ARG A 349 -1.90 -7.52 16.75
C ARG A 349 -1.49 -6.05 16.61
N ALA A 350 -2.48 -5.17 16.58
CA ALA A 350 -2.32 -3.72 16.65
C ALA A 350 -2.85 -3.23 18.02
N PRO A 351 -1.98 -3.04 19.03
CA PRO A 351 -2.42 -2.69 20.37
C PRO A 351 -2.79 -1.20 20.46
N GLU A 352 -3.83 -0.86 21.22
CA GLU A 352 -4.27 0.53 21.41
C GLU A 352 -3.32 1.38 22.28
N HIS A 353 -2.44 0.71 23.01
CA HIS A 353 -1.44 1.25 23.93
C HIS A 353 -0.15 0.43 23.78
N LEU A 354 1.00 1.09 23.84
CA LEU A 354 2.33 0.46 23.83
C LEU A 354 3.16 0.96 24.99
#